data_AF-A0A5R2NA80-F1
#
_entry.id   AF-A0A5R2NA80-F1
#
_cell.length_a   1.000
_cell.length_b   1.000
_cell.length_c   1.000
_cell.angle_alpha   90.00
_cell.angle_beta   90.00
_cell.angle_gamma   90.00
#
_symmetry.space_group_name_H-M   'P 1'
#
loop_
_entity.id
_entity.type
_entity.pdbx_description
1 polymer ?
#
loop_
_entity_poly.entity_id
_entity_poly.type
_entity_poly.pdbx_seq_one_letter_code
_entity_poly.pdbx_strand_id
1 'polypeptide(L)'
;HALLTEYMSFIVLLFALYTISGGILLAGNIHGTPLVNAGLLVVGAALASVIGTTGASMILVRPILRANDNRPFNAHVVIFFIFLVSNIGGSLTPLGDPPLFVGFLRGVDFFWTTANLWRETLFVVVVVLAVFLAIDLILHRREAGAPKIKDPTPDTKVRLRGLANLPLLAGVIGAILLSAAWKPGVSFSVFGVSLELQNLVRDAIILALALLSLPLSYKSHRRANGFNWGPIAEVAKLFAGIFICIVPVVAILRAGHDGALAPLVALVTSAQGTPNDLAYIWLTGALSSFLHTATTYLV
;
A
#
# COMPACT_ATOMS: atom_id res chain seq x y z
N HIS A 1 -11.53 3.62 -21.71
CA HIS A 1 -12.74 3.90 -20.90
C HIS A 1 -12.88 3.01 -19.66
N ALA A 2 -12.69 1.68 -19.74
CA ALA A 2 -12.66 0.81 -18.55
C ALA A 2 -11.61 1.24 -17.49
N LEU A 3 -10.43 1.70 -17.95
CA LEU A 3 -9.37 2.24 -17.10
C LEU A 3 -9.77 3.48 -16.28
N LEU A 4 -10.75 4.28 -16.73
CA LEU A 4 -11.25 5.43 -15.97
C LEU A 4 -12.12 4.99 -14.80
N THR A 5 -12.92 3.94 -14.98
CA THR A 5 -13.70 3.33 -13.90
C THR A 5 -12.77 2.66 -12.89
N GLU A 6 -11.78 1.89 -13.35
CA GLU A 6 -10.76 1.28 -12.50
C GLU A 6 -10.02 2.35 -11.66
N TYR A 7 -9.62 3.46 -12.30
CA TYR A 7 -8.99 4.60 -11.64
C TYR A 7 -9.90 5.24 -10.58
N MET A 8 -11.19 5.43 -10.88
CA MET A 8 -12.13 6.05 -9.93
C MET A 8 -12.29 5.19 -8.68
N SER A 9 -12.55 3.89 -8.86
CA SER A 9 -12.63 2.94 -7.75
C SER A 9 -11.36 2.92 -6.91
N PHE A 10 -10.20 2.95 -7.58
CA PHE A 10 -8.90 2.99 -6.94
C PHE A 10 -8.68 4.25 -6.08
N ILE A 11 -8.97 5.43 -6.63
CA ILE A 11 -8.83 6.69 -5.87
C ILE A 11 -9.83 6.77 -4.73
N VAL A 12 -11.06 6.28 -4.90
CA VAL A 12 -12.04 6.20 -3.81
C VAL A 12 -11.53 5.32 -2.67
N LEU A 13 -10.92 4.17 -2.98
CA LEU A 13 -10.32 3.31 -1.97
C LEU A 13 -9.17 4.00 -1.24
N LEU A 14 -8.19 4.55 -1.97
CA LEU A 14 -7.05 5.23 -1.35
C LEU A 14 -7.49 6.43 -0.50
N PHE A 15 -8.46 7.20 -1.00
CA PHE A 15 -9.05 8.31 -0.28
C PHE A 15 -9.69 7.83 1.02
N ALA A 16 -10.44 6.73 0.99
CA ALA A 16 -11.07 6.18 2.19
C ALA A 16 -10.05 5.67 3.20
N LEU A 17 -9.07 4.86 2.77
CA LEU A 17 -8.03 4.33 3.65
C LEU A 17 -7.21 5.47 4.28
N TYR A 18 -6.82 6.46 3.49
CA TYR A 18 -6.10 7.64 3.97
C TYR A 18 -6.94 8.46 4.96
N THR A 19 -8.19 8.73 4.63
CA THR A 19 -9.08 9.58 5.43
C THR A 19 -9.48 8.90 6.73
N ILE A 20 -9.82 7.62 6.72
CA ILE A 20 -10.22 6.89 7.92
C ILE A 20 -9.00 6.65 8.82
N SER A 21 -7.88 6.17 8.26
CA SER A 21 -6.65 5.91 9.02
C SER A 21 -6.03 7.17 9.61
N GLY A 22 -6.16 8.32 8.91
CA GLY A 22 -5.73 9.62 9.44
C GLY A 22 -6.48 10.06 10.70
N GLY A 23 -7.64 9.47 10.99
CA GLY A 23 -8.37 9.68 12.24
C GLY A 23 -7.91 8.80 13.42
N ILE A 24 -7.09 7.77 13.15
CA ILE A 24 -6.51 6.87 14.16
C ILE A 24 -5.16 7.43 14.58
N LEU A 25 -5.00 7.71 15.87
CA LEU A 25 -3.76 8.27 16.42
C LEU A 25 -3.18 7.32 17.45
N LEU A 26 -1.95 6.87 17.21
CA LEU A 26 -1.14 6.23 18.25
C LEU A 26 -0.41 7.34 19.05
N ALA A 27 -0.97 7.68 20.21
CA ALA A 27 -0.44 8.68 21.12
C ALA A 27 0.52 8.03 22.14
N GLY A 28 1.40 8.82 22.75
CA GLY A 28 2.43 8.37 23.70
C GLY A 28 3.85 8.54 23.16
N ASN A 29 4.84 8.35 24.04
CA ASN A 29 6.25 8.25 23.68
C ASN A 29 6.67 6.78 23.65
N ILE A 30 7.30 6.36 22.56
CA ILE A 30 7.85 5.01 22.39
C ILE A 30 9.35 5.19 22.26
N HIS A 31 10.15 4.51 23.06
CA HIS A 31 11.61 4.61 22.93
C HIS A 31 12.10 3.69 21.81
N GLY A 32 12.74 4.24 20.78
CA GLY A 32 13.22 3.56 19.58
C GLY A 32 14.46 2.70 19.80
N THR A 33 14.38 1.71 20.69
CA THR A 33 15.40 0.64 20.75
C THR A 33 15.31 -0.26 19.53
N PRO A 34 16.39 -0.95 19.12
CA PRO A 34 16.36 -1.80 17.93
C PRO A 34 15.26 -2.85 17.92
N LEU A 35 14.97 -3.47 19.08
CA LEU A 35 13.89 -4.45 19.20
C LEU A 35 12.50 -3.81 19.10
N VAL A 36 12.32 -2.61 19.66
CA VAL A 36 11.06 -1.87 19.57
C VAL A 36 10.80 -1.41 18.14
N ASN A 37 11.81 -0.88 17.45
CA ASN A 37 11.69 -0.51 16.04
C ASN A 37 11.37 -1.72 15.17
N ALA A 38 12.06 -2.85 15.36
CA ALA A 38 11.75 -4.08 14.64
C ALA A 38 10.31 -4.56 14.91
N GLY A 39 9.86 -4.49 16.16
CA GLY A 39 8.48 -4.78 16.52
C GLY A 39 7.48 -3.85 15.82
N LEU A 40 7.75 -2.55 15.77
CA LEU A 40 6.92 -1.57 15.06
C LEU A 40 6.87 -1.85 13.55
N LEU A 41 8.00 -2.24 12.94
CA LEU A 41 8.08 -2.60 11.53
C LEU A 41 7.28 -3.88 11.23
N VAL A 42 7.37 -4.90 12.07
CA VAL A 42 6.59 -6.14 11.94
C VAL A 42 5.10 -5.87 12.07
N VAL A 43 4.69 -5.12 13.10
CA VAL A 43 3.29 -4.70 13.28
C VAL A 43 2.82 -3.88 12.09
N GLY A 44 3.66 -2.98 11.57
CA GLY A 44 3.35 -2.19 10.39
C GLY A 44 3.17 -3.02 9.14
N ALA A 45 4.05 -3.98 8.88
CA ALA A 45 3.92 -4.89 7.73
C ALA A 45 2.64 -5.73 7.81
N ALA A 46 2.32 -6.25 9.00
CA ALA A 46 1.08 -6.99 9.23
C ALA A 46 -0.17 -6.10 9.06
N LEU A 47 -0.15 -4.87 9.58
CA LEU A 47 -1.24 -3.91 9.38
C LEU A 47 -1.38 -3.54 7.91
N ALA A 48 -0.28 -3.33 7.18
CA ALA A 48 -0.31 -3.00 5.75
C ALA A 48 -1.01 -4.08 4.91
N SER A 49 -0.84 -5.35 5.29
CA SER A 49 -1.54 -6.48 4.64
C SER A 49 -3.05 -6.47 4.88
N VAL A 50 -3.53 -5.85 5.96
CA VAL A 50 -4.95 -5.88 6.34
C VAL A 50 -5.68 -4.60 5.94
N ILE A 51 -5.08 -3.44 6.22
CA ILE A 51 -5.71 -2.11 6.05
C ILE A 51 -5.07 -1.29 4.93
N GLY A 52 -4.14 -1.88 4.17
CA GLY A 52 -3.41 -1.22 3.10
C GLY A 52 -2.15 -0.49 3.56
N THR A 53 -1.15 -0.39 2.68
CA THR A 53 0.12 0.31 2.94
C THR A 53 -0.10 1.78 3.28
N THR A 54 -1.02 2.45 2.60
CA THR A 54 -1.40 3.85 2.87
C THR A 54 -1.97 4.03 4.28
N GLY A 55 -2.88 3.14 4.69
CA GLY A 55 -3.51 3.21 6.02
C GLY A 55 -2.51 2.93 7.14
N ALA A 56 -1.75 1.84 7.01
CA ALA A 56 -0.71 1.49 7.97
C ALA A 56 0.38 2.58 8.07
N SER A 57 0.79 3.15 6.94
CA SER A 57 1.78 4.23 6.90
C SER A 57 1.28 5.48 7.61
N MET A 58 0.02 5.86 7.38
CA MET A 58 -0.58 7.02 8.02
C MET A 58 -0.66 6.88 9.55
N ILE A 59 -0.86 5.66 10.06
CA ILE A 59 -0.93 5.38 11.50
C ILE A 59 0.46 5.35 12.14
N LEU A 60 1.46 4.75 11.47
CA LEU A 60 2.74 4.39 12.09
C LEU A 60 3.91 5.31 11.78
N VAL A 61 3.87 6.09 10.68
CA VAL A 61 5.01 6.94 10.31
C VAL A 61 5.34 7.95 11.41
N ARG A 62 4.33 8.59 12.01
CA ARG A 62 4.52 9.58 13.09
C ARG A 62 5.02 8.95 14.39
N PRO A 63 4.46 7.82 14.87
CA PRO A 63 5.05 7.08 15.98
C PRO A 63 6.51 6.69 15.77
N ILE A 64 6.88 6.19 14.58
CA ILE A 64 8.26 5.77 14.31
C ILE A 64 9.22 6.96 14.29
N LEU A 65 8.82 8.07 13.67
CA LEU A 65 9.63 9.29 13.65
C LEU A 65 9.83 9.84 15.08
N ARG A 66 8.77 9.90 15.88
CA ARG A 66 8.87 10.33 17.29
C ARG A 66 9.69 9.36 18.13
N ALA A 67 9.59 8.06 17.88
CA ALA A 67 10.32 7.08 18.66
C ALA A 67 11.85 7.16 18.48
N ASN A 68 12.30 7.78 17.40
CA ASN A 68 13.70 7.86 17.02
C ASN A 68 14.19 9.32 16.88
N ASP A 69 13.42 10.31 17.35
CA ASP A 69 13.79 11.73 17.24
C ASP A 69 15.00 12.12 18.12
N ASN A 70 15.25 11.34 19.17
CA ASN A 70 16.39 11.45 20.09
C ASN A 70 17.63 10.66 19.63
N ARG A 71 17.59 10.02 18.45
CA ARG A 71 18.72 9.25 17.88
C ARG A 71 19.42 10.03 16.77
N PRO A 72 20.77 10.08 16.78
CA PRO A 72 21.51 10.78 15.74
C PRO A 72 21.49 10.03 14.39
N PHE A 73 21.36 8.69 14.42
CA PHE A 73 21.23 7.86 13.22
C PHE A 73 19.85 7.19 13.22
N ASN A 74 18.88 7.80 12.54
CA ASN A 74 17.51 7.28 12.45
C ASN A 74 17.00 7.17 11.00
N ALA A 75 17.77 7.63 10.01
CA ALA A 75 17.37 7.62 8.61
C ALA A 75 17.10 6.20 8.09
N HIS A 76 17.89 5.21 8.50
CA HIS A 76 17.66 3.81 8.11
C HIS A 76 16.32 3.29 8.62
N VAL A 77 15.87 3.69 9.82
CA VAL A 77 14.56 3.27 10.34
C VAL A 77 13.43 3.70 9.40
N VAL A 78 13.51 4.91 8.85
CA VAL A 78 12.52 5.42 7.88
C VAL A 78 12.64 4.69 6.53
N ILE A 79 13.85 4.41 6.06
CA ILE A 79 14.07 3.65 4.81
C ILE A 79 13.49 2.23 4.92
N PHE A 80 13.79 1.52 6.01
CA PHE A 80 13.27 0.18 6.25
C PHE A 80 11.77 0.18 6.53
N PHE A 81 11.22 1.26 7.10
CA PHE A 81 9.77 1.46 7.17
C PHE A 81 9.14 1.53 5.78
N ILE A 82 9.73 2.28 4.85
CA ILE A 82 9.25 2.35 3.47
C ILE A 82 9.29 0.95 2.82
N PHE A 83 10.38 0.20 3.00
CA PHE A 83 10.49 -1.14 2.42
C PHE A 83 9.50 -2.14 3.03
N LEU A 84 9.46 -2.26 4.36
CA LEU A 84 8.65 -3.30 5.03
C LEU A 84 7.17 -2.93 5.12
N VAL A 85 6.84 -1.68 5.46
CA VAL A 85 5.46 -1.26 5.75
C VAL A 85 4.80 -0.65 4.54
N SER A 86 5.49 0.24 3.83
CA SER A 86 4.89 0.97 2.70
C SER A 86 5.01 0.25 1.35
N ASN A 87 5.69 -0.90 1.30
CA ASN A 87 5.87 -1.69 0.08
C ASN A 87 5.56 -3.17 0.31
N ILE A 88 6.51 -3.95 0.86
CA ILE A 88 6.42 -5.42 0.99
C ILE A 88 5.17 -5.85 1.77
N GLY A 89 4.83 -5.13 2.85
CA GLY A 89 3.69 -5.43 3.71
C GLY A 89 2.34 -5.39 3.00
N GLY A 90 2.22 -4.71 1.86
CA GLY A 90 1.00 -4.69 1.05
C GLY A 90 0.77 -5.92 0.17
N SER A 91 1.76 -6.82 0.04
CA SER A 91 1.70 -7.88 -0.97
C SER A 91 0.64 -8.97 -0.74
N LEU A 92 0.08 -9.07 0.47
CA LEU A 92 -0.81 -10.19 0.82
C LEU A 92 -2.26 -9.98 0.42
N THR A 93 -2.75 -8.76 0.20
CA THR A 93 -4.15 -8.50 -0.16
C THR A 93 -4.28 -7.42 -1.23
N PRO A 94 -5.40 -7.39 -1.99
CA PRO A 94 -5.68 -6.33 -2.96
C PRO A 94 -5.77 -4.92 -2.36
N LEU A 95 -5.86 -4.81 -1.03
CA LEU A 95 -5.89 -3.53 -0.31
C LEU A 95 -4.50 -2.92 -0.14
N GLY A 96 -3.47 -3.77 -0.20
CA GLY A 96 -2.12 -3.44 0.17
C GLY A 96 -1.47 -2.44 -0.76
N ASP A 97 -1.57 -2.65 -2.06
CA ASP A 97 -0.96 -1.78 -3.06
C ASP A 97 -1.88 -1.50 -4.28
N PRO A 98 -1.60 -0.43 -5.04
CA PRO A 98 -2.38 -0.08 -6.22
C PRO A 98 -2.48 -1.17 -7.29
N PRO A 99 -1.38 -1.86 -7.67
CA PRO A 99 -1.47 -2.88 -8.71
C PRO A 99 -2.29 -4.11 -8.32
N LEU A 100 -2.20 -4.57 -7.07
CA LEU A 100 -2.99 -5.69 -6.58
C LEU A 100 -4.48 -5.34 -6.58
N PHE A 101 -4.84 -4.11 -6.24
CA PHE A 101 -6.22 -3.66 -6.34
C PHE A 101 -6.75 -3.67 -7.77
N VAL A 102 -5.95 -3.18 -8.73
CA VAL A 102 -6.35 -3.15 -10.15
C VAL A 102 -6.57 -4.56 -10.69
N GLY A 103 -5.73 -5.54 -10.34
CA GLY A 103 -5.98 -6.92 -10.76
C GLY A 103 -7.19 -7.56 -10.09
N PHE A 104 -7.50 -7.20 -8.84
CA PHE A 104 -8.79 -7.57 -8.22
C PHE A 104 -9.99 -7.00 -8.99
N LEU A 105 -9.94 -5.72 -9.42
CA LEU A 105 -10.98 -5.12 -10.25
C LEU A 105 -11.15 -5.82 -11.61
N ARG A 106 -10.08 -6.48 -12.09
CA ARG A 106 -10.07 -7.28 -13.31
C ARG A 106 -10.43 -8.75 -13.09
N GLY A 107 -10.88 -9.11 -11.89
CA GLY A 107 -11.48 -10.41 -11.59
C GLY A 107 -10.58 -11.39 -10.86
N VAL A 108 -9.39 -10.98 -10.40
CA VAL A 108 -8.56 -11.84 -9.55
C VAL A 108 -9.16 -11.94 -8.14
N ASP A 109 -9.19 -13.15 -7.59
CA ASP A 109 -9.79 -13.41 -6.29
C ASP A 109 -9.06 -12.69 -5.15
N PHE A 110 -9.83 -12.25 -4.15
CA PHE A 110 -9.30 -11.46 -3.03
C PHE A 110 -8.18 -12.18 -2.25
N PHE A 111 -8.29 -13.49 -2.07
CA PHE A 111 -7.32 -14.29 -1.32
C PHE A 111 -6.23 -14.92 -2.20
N TRP A 112 -6.23 -14.67 -3.51
CA TRP A 112 -5.26 -15.26 -4.42
C TRP A 112 -3.82 -14.88 -4.05
N THR A 113 -3.58 -13.60 -3.74
CA THR A 113 -2.27 -13.10 -3.33
C THR A 113 -1.81 -13.70 -2.01
N THR A 114 -2.72 -13.82 -1.04
CA THR A 114 -2.40 -14.49 0.23
C THR A 114 -2.08 -15.97 0.02
N ALA A 115 -2.84 -16.68 -0.83
CA ALA A 115 -2.62 -18.11 -1.06
C ALA A 115 -1.29 -18.40 -1.77
N ASN A 116 -0.89 -17.54 -2.71
CA ASN A 116 0.24 -17.79 -3.61
C ASN A 116 1.54 -17.06 -3.23
N LEU A 117 1.47 -15.95 -2.48
CA LEU A 117 2.64 -15.10 -2.20
C LEU A 117 3.07 -15.09 -0.73
N TRP A 118 2.30 -15.71 0.19
CA TRP A 118 2.58 -15.53 1.62
C TRP A 118 3.95 -16.04 2.06
N ARG A 119 4.48 -17.09 1.41
CA ARG A 119 5.78 -17.67 1.76
C ARG A 119 6.91 -16.77 1.30
N GLU A 120 6.79 -16.27 0.08
CA GLU A 120 7.72 -15.37 -0.59
C GLU A 120 7.74 -14.03 0.14
N THR A 121 6.57 -13.46 0.46
CA THR A 121 6.44 -12.26 1.29
C THR A 121 7.06 -12.45 2.66
N LEU A 122 6.76 -13.56 3.35
CA LEU A 122 7.33 -13.84 4.67
C LEU A 122 8.86 -13.95 4.61
N PHE A 123 9.39 -14.65 3.61
CA PHE A 123 10.83 -14.78 3.39
C PHE A 123 11.47 -13.40 3.20
N VAL A 124 10.92 -12.56 2.32
CA VAL A 124 11.45 -11.22 2.06
C VAL A 124 11.33 -10.31 3.28
N VAL A 125 10.21 -10.33 4.02
CA VAL A 125 10.03 -9.61 5.29
C VAL A 125 11.09 -10.03 6.30
N VAL A 126 11.32 -11.33 6.50
CA VAL A 126 12.30 -11.84 7.46
C VAL A 126 13.72 -11.42 7.07
N VAL A 127 14.10 -11.54 5.80
CA VAL A 127 15.44 -11.15 5.32
C VAL A 127 15.66 -9.65 5.50
N VAL A 128 14.73 -8.81 5.04
CA VAL A 128 14.84 -7.35 5.15
C VAL A 128 14.82 -6.91 6.60
N LEU A 129 14.01 -7.54 7.46
CA LEU A 129 13.99 -7.27 8.90
C LEU A 129 15.29 -7.70 9.60
N ALA A 130 15.90 -8.82 9.21
CA ALA A 130 17.19 -9.25 9.75
C ALA A 130 18.31 -8.26 9.38
N VAL A 131 18.32 -7.79 8.13
CA VAL A 131 19.24 -6.74 7.68
C VAL A 131 19.01 -5.43 8.45
N PHE A 132 17.74 -5.02 8.62
CA PHE A 132 17.38 -3.88 9.45
C PHE A 132 17.94 -4.01 10.86
N LEU A 133 17.68 -5.14 11.53
CA LEU A 133 18.14 -5.39 12.90
C LEU A 133 19.66 -5.34 12.99
N ALA A 134 20.38 -5.95 12.04
CA ALA A 134 21.84 -5.90 12.02
C ALA A 134 22.36 -4.46 11.92
N ILE A 135 21.82 -3.68 10.99
CA ILE A 135 22.21 -2.28 10.77
C ILE A 135 21.85 -1.43 11.99
N ASP A 136 20.62 -1.55 12.50
CA ASP A 136 20.14 -0.77 13.63
C ASP A 136 20.92 -1.09 14.90
N LEU A 137 21.28 -2.35 15.14
CA LEU A 137 22.15 -2.76 16.25
C LEU A 137 23.56 -2.17 16.12
N ILE A 138 24.15 -2.16 14.92
CA ILE A 138 25.48 -1.59 14.68
C ILE A 138 25.45 -0.07 14.94
N LEU A 139 24.45 0.63 14.40
CA LEU A 139 24.31 2.07 14.57
C LEU A 139 24.00 2.43 16.02
N HIS A 140 23.09 1.69 16.67
CA HIS A 140 22.74 1.92 18.08
C HIS A 140 23.92 1.71 19.03
N ARG A 141 24.82 0.74 18.73
CA ARG A 141 26.08 0.59 19.49
C ARG A 141 27.04 1.76 19.28
N ARG A 142 27.09 2.33 18.07
CA ARG A 142 27.91 3.53 17.78
C ARG A 142 27.37 4.79 18.48
N GLU A 143 26.06 4.85 18.71
CA GLU A 143 25.39 5.96 19.42
C GLU A 143 25.78 6.06 20.89
N ALA A 144 26.17 4.95 21.53
CA ALA A 144 26.54 4.94 22.95
C ALA A 144 27.71 5.87 23.30
N GLY A 145 28.55 6.22 22.32
CA GLY A 145 29.66 7.17 22.45
C GLY A 145 29.36 8.61 22.00
N ALA A 146 28.15 8.89 21.49
CA ALA A 146 27.77 10.20 20.96
C ALA A 146 27.07 11.07 22.02
N PRO A 147 27.10 12.41 21.88
CA PRO A 147 26.36 13.31 22.77
C PRO A 147 24.86 12.99 22.73
N LYS A 148 24.24 12.82 23.91
CA LYS A 148 22.81 12.50 24.03
C LYS A 148 21.97 13.67 23.53
N ILE A 149 21.17 13.44 22.50
CA ILE A 149 20.15 14.39 22.05
C ILE A 149 19.03 14.38 23.10
N LYS A 150 18.65 15.55 23.60
CA LYS A 150 17.53 15.66 24.53
C LYS A 150 16.25 15.28 23.79
N ASP A 151 15.52 14.30 24.32
CA ASP A 151 14.23 13.88 23.77
C ASP A 151 13.26 15.07 23.76
N PRO A 152 12.80 15.51 22.57
CA PRO A 152 11.82 16.59 22.47
C PRO A 152 10.39 16.11 22.82
N THR A 153 10.15 14.79 22.85
CA THR A 153 8.84 14.18 23.09
C THR A 153 8.68 13.79 24.57
N PRO A 154 7.68 14.33 25.30
CA PRO A 154 7.47 13.99 26.70
C PRO A 154 7.03 12.53 26.91
N ASP A 155 7.61 11.88 27.92
CA ASP A 155 7.25 10.51 28.31
C ASP A 155 5.79 10.41 28.72
N THR A 156 5.03 9.74 27.86
CA THR A 156 3.58 9.54 28.03
C THR A 156 3.21 8.14 27.62
N LYS A 157 2.25 7.53 28.34
CA LYS A 157 1.81 6.16 28.07
C LYS A 157 1.24 6.02 26.64
N VAL A 158 1.64 4.95 25.96
CA VAL A 158 1.12 4.61 24.63
C VAL A 158 -0.38 4.34 24.70
N ARG A 159 -1.16 5.04 23.88
CA ARG A 159 -2.63 4.89 23.79
C ARG A 159 -3.08 5.02 22.35
N LEU A 160 -3.90 4.07 21.90
CA LEU A 160 -4.60 4.18 20.62
C LEU A 160 -5.83 5.06 20.80
N ARG A 161 -5.90 6.16 20.06
CA ARG A 161 -7.02 7.10 20.03
C ARG A 161 -7.70 7.06 18.66
N GLY A 162 -8.97 7.45 18.60
CA GLY A 162 -9.74 7.41 17.35
C GLY A 162 -10.26 6.02 16.99
N LEU A 163 -10.52 5.17 18.00
CA LEU A 163 -11.03 3.81 17.85
C LEU A 163 -12.33 3.72 17.04
N ALA A 164 -13.13 4.80 16.99
CA ALA A 164 -14.32 4.90 16.16
C ALA A 164 -14.04 4.70 14.65
N ASN A 165 -12.79 4.89 14.20
CA ASN A 165 -12.39 4.66 12.81
C ASN A 165 -12.05 3.18 12.51
N LEU A 166 -11.77 2.36 13.53
CA LEU A 166 -11.51 0.93 13.33
C LEU A 166 -12.71 0.18 12.70
N PRO A 167 -13.96 0.33 13.19
CA PRO A 167 -15.10 -0.30 12.52
C PRO A 167 -15.34 0.27 11.12
N LEU A 168 -14.96 1.53 10.84
CA LEU A 168 -15.05 2.09 9.50
C LEU A 168 -14.04 1.44 8.54
N LEU A 169 -12.80 1.18 8.99
CA LEU A 169 -11.83 0.41 8.20
C LEU A 169 -12.33 -1.01 7.95
N ALA A 170 -12.85 -1.68 8.98
CA ALA A 170 -13.48 -3.00 8.81
C ALA A 170 -14.64 -2.96 7.81
N GLY A 171 -15.43 -1.88 7.81
CA GLY A 171 -16.49 -1.63 6.83
C GLY A 171 -15.97 -1.48 5.41
N VAL A 172 -14.83 -0.81 5.19
CA VAL A 172 -14.19 -0.70 3.86
C VAL A 172 -13.77 -2.08 3.34
N ILE A 173 -13.11 -2.88 4.18
CA ILE A 173 -12.72 -4.26 3.86
C ILE A 173 -13.98 -5.09 3.57
N GLY A 174 -15.01 -4.98 4.41
CA GLY A 174 -16.29 -5.66 4.24
C GLY A 174 -17.01 -5.29 2.95
N ALA A 175 -16.98 -4.01 2.54
CA ALA A 175 -17.55 -3.56 1.28
C ALA A 175 -16.84 -4.19 0.06
N ILE A 176 -15.52 -4.34 0.13
CA ILE A 176 -14.74 -5.01 -0.92
C ILE A 176 -15.06 -6.50 -0.97
N LEU A 177 -15.07 -7.19 0.17
CA LEU A 177 -15.44 -8.60 0.23
C LEU A 177 -16.87 -8.84 -0.24
N LEU A 178 -17.79 -7.93 0.10
CA LEU A 178 -19.16 -7.97 -0.40
C LEU A 178 -19.19 -7.89 -1.93
N SER A 179 -18.42 -6.98 -2.54
CA SER A 179 -18.34 -6.89 -4.01
C SER A 179 -17.75 -8.14 -4.67
N ALA A 180 -16.88 -8.87 -3.96
CA ALA A 180 -16.30 -10.11 -4.45
C ALA A 180 -17.30 -11.28 -4.38
N ALA A 181 -18.10 -11.36 -3.31
CA ALA A 181 -19.05 -12.44 -3.07
C ALA A 181 -20.40 -12.22 -3.77
N TRP A 182 -20.86 -10.96 -3.85
CA TRP A 182 -22.16 -10.60 -4.41
C TRP A 182 -21.99 -10.14 -5.86
N LYS A 183 -22.25 -11.08 -6.78
CA LYS A 183 -22.21 -10.85 -8.23
C LYS A 183 -23.60 -10.93 -8.87
N PRO A 184 -24.41 -9.86 -8.82
CA PRO A 184 -25.79 -9.88 -9.30
C PRO A 184 -25.92 -10.00 -10.83
N GLY A 185 -24.82 -9.93 -11.59
CA GLY A 185 -24.83 -9.99 -13.06
C GLY A 185 -25.45 -8.78 -13.75
N VAL A 186 -25.81 -7.73 -12.98
CA VAL A 186 -26.38 -6.50 -13.52
C VAL A 186 -25.25 -5.53 -13.87
N SER A 187 -25.15 -5.21 -15.17
CA SER A 187 -24.23 -4.21 -15.70
C SER A 187 -24.98 -3.08 -16.41
N PHE A 188 -24.62 -1.84 -16.14
CA PHE A 188 -25.14 -0.67 -16.83
C PHE A 188 -24.14 -0.22 -17.89
N SER A 189 -24.60 -0.01 -19.13
CA SER A 189 -23.79 0.62 -20.17
C SER A 189 -24.00 2.14 -20.12
N VAL A 190 -22.99 2.88 -19.66
CA VAL A 190 -23.00 4.35 -19.66
C VAL A 190 -21.87 4.83 -20.58
N PHE A 191 -22.21 5.56 -21.66
CA PHE A 191 -21.25 6.01 -22.68
C PHE A 191 -20.32 4.90 -23.23
N GLY A 192 -20.86 3.69 -23.42
CA GLY A 192 -20.10 2.53 -23.92
C GLY A 192 -19.21 1.84 -22.88
N VAL A 193 -19.38 2.16 -21.59
CA VAL A 193 -18.68 1.53 -20.47
C VAL A 193 -19.63 0.66 -19.67
N SER A 194 -19.32 -0.63 -19.54
CA SER A 194 -20.03 -1.56 -18.65
C SER A 194 -19.63 -1.30 -17.19
N LEU A 195 -20.54 -0.72 -16.42
CA LEU A 195 -20.42 -0.52 -14.99
C LEU A 195 -21.20 -1.62 -14.27
N GLU A 196 -20.49 -2.48 -13.55
CA GLU A 196 -21.12 -3.51 -12.72
C GLU A 196 -21.73 -2.88 -11.47
N LEU A 197 -22.98 -3.24 -11.15
CA LEU A 197 -23.69 -2.70 -10.00
C LEU A 197 -22.91 -2.92 -8.68
N GLN A 198 -22.26 -4.08 -8.54
CA GLN A 198 -21.46 -4.42 -7.36
C GLN A 198 -20.32 -3.43 -7.08
N ASN A 199 -19.65 -2.96 -8.15
CA ASN A 199 -18.53 -2.02 -8.04
C ASN A 199 -19.03 -0.63 -7.65
N LEU A 200 -20.16 -0.19 -8.23
CA LEU A 200 -20.79 1.08 -7.88
C LEU A 200 -21.26 1.11 -6.42
N VAL A 201 -21.92 0.04 -5.97
CA VAL A 201 -22.39 -0.08 -4.58
C VAL A 201 -21.20 -0.10 -3.61
N ARG A 202 -20.16 -0.88 -3.91
CA ARG A 202 -18.92 -0.89 -3.13
C ARG A 202 -18.33 0.50 -3.00
N ASP A 203 -18.09 1.19 -4.11
CA ASP A 203 -17.44 2.48 -4.12
C ASP A 203 -18.28 3.53 -3.39
N ALA A 204 -19.61 3.48 -3.52
CA ALA A 204 -20.52 4.33 -2.78
C ALA A 204 -20.45 4.09 -1.26
N ILE A 205 -20.40 2.83 -0.82
CA ILE A 205 -20.24 2.47 0.60
C ILE A 205 -18.89 2.96 1.12
N ILE A 206 -17.80 2.69 0.40
CA ILE A 206 -16.44 3.10 0.78
C ILE A 206 -16.37 4.62 0.92
N LEU A 207 -16.91 5.36 -0.04
CA LEU A 207 -16.95 6.82 -0.02
C LEU A 207 -17.80 7.34 1.16
N ALA A 208 -18.97 6.73 1.41
CA ALA A 208 -19.81 7.10 2.54
C ALA A 208 -19.10 6.89 3.88
N LEU A 209 -18.39 5.76 4.06
CA LEU A 209 -17.59 5.50 5.26
C LEU A 209 -16.45 6.51 5.43
N ALA A 210 -15.79 6.87 4.33
CA ALA A 210 -14.75 7.91 4.34
C ALA A 210 -15.31 9.27 4.80
N LEU A 211 -16.45 9.68 4.25
CA LEU A 211 -17.12 10.93 4.62
C LEU A 211 -17.63 10.91 6.07
N LEU A 212 -18.18 9.78 6.52
CA LEU A 212 -18.62 9.59 7.91
C LEU A 212 -17.46 9.68 8.92
N SER A 213 -16.26 9.26 8.51
CA SER A 213 -15.06 9.35 9.36
C SER A 213 -14.64 10.78 9.69
N LEU A 214 -15.05 11.77 8.89
CA LEU A 214 -14.70 13.17 9.07
C LEU A 214 -15.35 13.78 10.33
N PRO A 215 -16.68 13.72 10.52
CA PRO A 215 -17.31 14.20 11.74
C PRO A 215 -17.06 13.30 12.96
N LEU A 216 -16.87 11.99 12.77
CA LEU A 216 -16.62 11.06 13.88
C LEU A 216 -15.21 11.20 14.49
N SER A 217 -14.24 11.64 13.69
CA SER A 217 -12.87 11.82 14.15
C SER A 217 -12.65 13.19 14.78
N TYR A 218 -12.13 13.22 16.00
CA TYR A 218 -11.68 14.46 16.62
C TYR A 218 -10.63 15.17 15.75
N LYS A 219 -10.84 16.46 15.46
CA LYS A 219 -9.90 17.28 14.67
C LYS A 219 -8.50 17.30 15.26
N SER A 220 -8.37 17.17 16.59
CA SER A 220 -7.08 17.10 17.29
C SER A 220 -6.27 15.85 16.89
N HIS A 221 -6.91 14.70 16.66
CA HIS A 221 -6.23 13.48 16.27
C HIS A 221 -5.65 13.60 14.86
N ARG A 222 -6.44 14.13 13.92
CA ARG A 222 -6.01 14.39 12.54
C ARG A 222 -4.83 15.38 12.49
N ARG A 223 -4.90 16.46 13.28
CA ARG A 223 -3.80 17.43 13.41
C ARG A 223 -2.52 16.79 13.96
N ALA A 224 -2.63 15.94 14.98
CA ALA A 224 -1.48 15.24 15.55
C ALA A 224 -0.81 14.25 14.58
N ASN A 225 -1.59 13.66 13.65
CA ASN A 225 -1.04 12.87 12.55
C ASN A 225 -0.44 13.72 11.42
N GLY A 226 -0.65 15.04 11.43
CA GLY A 226 -0.28 15.93 10.31
C GLY A 226 -1.16 15.71 9.08
N PHE A 227 -2.39 15.25 9.27
CA PHE A 227 -3.35 15.01 8.20
C PHE A 227 -3.61 16.31 7.43
N ASN A 228 -3.40 16.23 6.12
CA ASN A 228 -3.72 17.30 5.18
C ASN A 228 -4.17 16.69 3.85
N TRP A 229 -4.82 17.48 2.99
CA TRP A 229 -5.35 16.98 1.71
C TRP A 229 -4.32 16.92 0.58
N GLY A 230 -3.11 17.45 0.79
CA GLY A 230 -2.02 17.48 -0.19
C GLY A 230 -1.63 16.09 -0.69
N PRO A 231 -1.23 15.14 0.18
CA PRO A 231 -0.81 13.80 -0.23
C PRO A 231 -1.83 13.09 -1.10
N ILE A 232 -3.11 13.09 -0.72
CA ILE A 232 -4.13 12.40 -1.51
C ILE A 232 -4.42 13.10 -2.84
N ALA A 233 -4.33 14.43 -2.89
CA ALA A 233 -4.46 15.19 -4.13
C ALA A 233 -3.26 14.96 -5.07
N GLU A 234 -2.05 14.83 -4.54
CA GLU A 234 -0.84 14.49 -5.31
C GLU A 234 -0.94 13.07 -5.87
N VAL A 235 -1.31 12.10 -5.03
CA VAL A 235 -1.55 10.72 -5.46
C VAL A 235 -2.60 10.68 -6.58
N ALA A 236 -3.73 11.38 -6.44
CA ALA A 236 -4.75 11.43 -7.49
C ALA A 236 -4.19 11.98 -8.82
N LYS A 237 -3.42 13.08 -8.79
CA LYS A 237 -2.82 13.66 -10.00
C LYS A 237 -1.80 12.72 -10.64
N LEU A 238 -0.91 12.12 -9.84
CA LEU A 238 0.13 11.21 -10.32
C LEU A 238 -0.49 9.97 -10.95
N PHE A 239 -1.45 9.33 -10.27
CA PHE A 239 -2.11 8.14 -10.79
C PHE A 239 -2.99 8.46 -12.01
N ALA A 240 -3.62 9.63 -12.08
CA ALA A 240 -4.31 10.05 -13.31
C ALA A 240 -3.35 10.07 -14.50
N GLY A 241 -2.14 10.62 -14.33
CA GLY A 241 -1.09 10.58 -15.36
C GLY A 241 -0.68 9.15 -15.74
N ILE A 242 -0.43 8.30 -14.74
CA ILE A 242 -0.05 6.89 -14.98
C ILE A 242 -1.15 6.12 -15.73
N PHE A 243 -2.42 6.26 -15.33
CA PHE A 243 -3.55 5.58 -15.97
C PHE A 243 -3.82 6.08 -17.40
N ILE A 244 -3.49 7.33 -17.71
CA ILE A 244 -3.57 7.82 -19.09
C ILE A 244 -2.43 7.24 -19.93
N CYS A 245 -1.20 7.26 -19.40
CA CYS A 245 -0.02 6.78 -20.11
C CYS A 245 0.02 5.26 -20.29
N ILE A 246 -0.63 4.47 -19.42
CA ILE A 246 -0.64 3.01 -19.53
C ILE A 246 -1.48 2.49 -20.70
N VAL A 247 -2.48 3.26 -21.17
CA VAL A 247 -3.35 2.86 -22.29
C VAL A 247 -2.55 2.53 -23.56
N PRO A 248 -1.73 3.45 -24.12
CA PRO A 248 -0.93 3.15 -25.31
C PRO A 248 0.13 2.08 -25.04
N VAL A 249 0.73 2.04 -23.85
CA VAL A 249 1.74 1.03 -23.49
C VAL A 249 1.13 -0.37 -23.51
N VAL A 250 -0.06 -0.56 -22.94
CA VAL A 250 -0.76 -1.85 -22.97
C VAL A 250 -1.19 -2.21 -24.39
N ALA A 251 -1.59 -1.24 -25.22
CA ALA A 251 -1.90 -1.49 -26.62
C ALA A 251 -0.66 -1.98 -27.41
N ILE A 252 0.50 -1.37 -27.18
CA ILE A 252 1.78 -1.79 -27.77
C ILE A 252 2.17 -3.19 -27.29
N LEU A 253 2.03 -3.48 -25.99
CA LEU A 253 2.32 -4.81 -25.44
C LEU A 253 1.36 -5.88 -25.98
N ARG A 254 0.07 -5.56 -26.17
CA ARG A 254 -0.92 -6.47 -26.78
C ARG A 254 -0.63 -6.76 -28.25
N ALA A 255 0.02 -5.84 -28.97
CA ALA A 255 0.50 -6.09 -30.33
C ALA A 255 1.66 -7.12 -30.35
N GLY A 256 2.26 -7.43 -29.20
CA GLY A 256 3.22 -8.53 -29.06
C GLY A 256 4.44 -8.36 -29.98
N HIS A 257 4.70 -9.37 -30.80
CA HIS A 257 5.80 -9.37 -31.78
C HIS A 257 5.61 -8.37 -32.92
N ASP A 258 4.38 -7.91 -33.17
CA ASP A 258 4.07 -6.88 -34.18
C ASP A 258 4.05 -5.46 -33.59
N GLY A 259 4.31 -5.34 -32.29
CA GLY A 259 4.33 -4.07 -31.56
C GLY A 259 5.70 -3.40 -31.52
N ALA A 260 5.71 -2.10 -31.20
CA ALA A 260 6.95 -1.32 -31.04
C ALA A 260 7.88 -1.85 -29.92
N LEU A 261 7.36 -2.67 -29.00
CA LEU A 261 8.14 -3.32 -27.92
C LEU A 261 8.47 -4.80 -28.23
N ALA A 262 8.40 -5.23 -29.50
CA ALA A 262 8.76 -6.59 -29.92
C ALA A 262 10.13 -7.09 -29.40
N PRO A 263 11.21 -6.26 -29.35
CA PRO A 263 12.48 -6.70 -28.77
C PRO A 263 12.37 -7.08 -27.28
N LEU A 264 11.53 -6.38 -26.51
CA LEU A 264 11.28 -6.69 -25.11
C LEU A 264 10.43 -7.95 -24.94
N VAL A 265 9.41 -8.12 -25.79
CA VAL A 265 8.59 -9.34 -25.80
C VAL A 265 9.45 -10.56 -26.15
N ALA A 266 10.34 -10.45 -27.14
CA ALA A 266 11.26 -11.52 -27.51
C ALA A 266 12.21 -11.95 -26.38
N LEU A 267 12.57 -11.06 -25.45
CA LEU A 267 13.40 -11.41 -24.28
C LEU A 267 12.66 -12.29 -23.26
N VAL A 268 11.32 -12.28 -23.27
CA VAL A 268 10.47 -13.04 -22.34
C VAL A 268 9.69 -14.15 -23.03
N THR A 269 9.91 -14.38 -24.33
CA THR A 269 9.33 -15.47 -25.11
C THR A 269 10.40 -16.54 -25.35
N SER A 270 10.06 -17.81 -25.13
CA SER A 270 10.94 -18.95 -25.42
C SER A 270 11.16 -19.12 -26.92
N ALA A 271 12.17 -19.89 -27.32
CA ALA A 271 12.40 -20.27 -28.71
C ALA A 271 11.21 -21.03 -29.34
N GLN A 272 10.32 -21.56 -28.51
CA GLN A 272 9.10 -22.28 -28.89
C GLN A 272 7.86 -21.37 -28.96
N GLY A 273 8.00 -20.06 -28.73
CA GLY A 273 6.91 -19.10 -28.76
C GLY A 273 6.06 -19.04 -27.49
N THR A 274 6.45 -19.74 -26.42
CA THR A 274 5.74 -19.74 -25.13
C THR A 274 6.30 -18.68 -24.18
N PRO A 275 5.50 -18.11 -23.27
CA PRO A 275 6.01 -17.26 -22.19
C PRO A 275 7.10 -17.98 -21.38
N ASN A 276 8.18 -17.26 -21.05
CA ASN A 276 9.20 -17.74 -20.13
C ASN A 276 9.01 -17.08 -18.76
N ASP A 277 8.37 -17.79 -17.85
CA ASP A 277 7.99 -17.28 -16.52
C ASP A 277 9.19 -16.71 -15.74
N LEU A 278 10.36 -17.35 -15.80
CA LEU A 278 11.57 -16.86 -15.13
C LEU A 278 12.05 -15.54 -15.74
N ALA A 279 12.04 -15.43 -17.08
CA ALA A 279 12.41 -14.19 -17.75
C ALA A 279 11.42 -13.06 -17.44
N TYR A 280 10.12 -13.37 -17.39
CA TYR A 280 9.10 -12.43 -16.94
C TYR A 280 9.36 -11.97 -15.51
N ILE A 281 9.63 -12.88 -14.57
CA ILE A 281 9.88 -12.55 -13.16
C ILE A 281 11.10 -11.61 -13.03
N TRP A 282 12.23 -11.95 -13.65
CA TRP A 282 13.45 -11.17 -13.50
C TRP A 282 13.40 -9.85 -14.25
N LEU A 283 12.89 -9.82 -15.49
CA LEU A 283 12.80 -8.60 -16.27
C LEU A 283 11.82 -7.61 -15.64
N THR A 284 10.64 -8.09 -15.22
CA THR A 284 9.66 -7.21 -14.58
C THR A 284 10.09 -6.79 -13.19
N GLY A 285 10.72 -7.67 -12.40
CA GLY A 285 11.31 -7.32 -11.11
C GLY A 285 12.43 -6.28 -11.24
N ALA A 286 13.33 -6.44 -12.20
CA ALA A 286 14.41 -5.49 -12.47
C ALA A 286 13.85 -4.12 -12.93
N LEU A 287 12.91 -4.12 -13.87
CA LEU A 287 12.21 -2.91 -14.28
C LEU A 287 11.45 -2.28 -13.10
N SER A 288 10.87 -3.08 -12.21
CA SER A 288 10.15 -2.61 -11.02
C SER A 288 11.03 -1.95 -9.97
N SER A 289 12.27 -2.44 -9.83
CA SER A 289 13.25 -1.84 -8.93
C SER A 289 13.67 -0.43 -9.37
N PHE A 290 13.48 -0.09 -10.65
CA PHE A 290 13.85 1.21 -11.23
C PHE A 290 12.62 2.08 -11.60
N LEU A 291 11.51 1.48 -12.00
CA LEU A 291 10.27 2.11 -12.45
C LEU A 291 9.07 1.53 -11.67
N HIS A 292 8.18 2.38 -11.14
CA HIS A 292 6.94 1.90 -10.53
C HIS A 292 6.09 1.15 -11.57
N THR A 293 5.91 -0.16 -11.40
CA THR A 293 5.24 -1.03 -12.38
C THR A 293 4.02 -1.70 -11.76
N ALA A 294 2.99 -1.91 -12.59
CA ALA A 294 1.86 -2.75 -12.22
C ALA A 294 2.28 -4.24 -12.22
N THR A 295 1.70 -5.01 -11.31
CA THR A 295 1.97 -6.43 -11.06
C THR A 295 1.72 -7.31 -12.28
N THR A 296 2.57 -8.31 -12.44
CA THR A 296 2.68 -9.21 -13.60
C THR A 296 1.64 -10.33 -13.68
N TYR A 297 0.80 -10.54 -12.66
CA TYR A 297 -0.17 -11.66 -12.65
C TYR A 297 -1.42 -11.42 -13.52
N LEU A 298 -1.50 -10.27 -14.19
CA LEU A 298 -2.57 -9.92 -15.15
C LEU A 298 -2.30 -10.41 -16.58
N VAL A 299 -1.21 -11.16 -16.79
CA VAL A 299 -0.78 -11.72 -18.08
C VAL A 299 -1.17 -13.18 -18.18
#